data_AF-A0AAN8WHU4-F1
#
_entry.id   AF-A0AAN8WHU4-F1
#
_cell.length_a   1.000
_cell.length_b   1.000
_cell.length_c   1.000
_cell.angle_alpha   90.00
_cell.angle_beta   90.00
_cell.angle_gamma   90.00
#
_symmetry.space_group_name_H-M   'P 1'
#
loop_
_entity.id
_entity.type
_entity.pdbx_description
1 polymer ?
#
loop_
_entity_poly.entity_id
_entity_poly.type
_entity_poly.pdbx_seq_one_letter_code
_entity_poly.pdbx_strand_id
1 'polypeptide(L)'
;FRVYRKHSTVTGSHVTSRLQIVHVPTRKTRTIWHLQFTDWADHGCPEDTQGFICFLEELSTLRRYSFNEVRGVGRNRNTPVMVHCSAGVGRSGVTILCDLLLEAADHNLPLNPPKKVQLIRWFLPLWFLHVPLVAK
;
A
#
# COMPACT_ATOMS: atom_id res chain seq x y z
N PHE A 1 -17.09 -11.18 6.75
CA PHE A 1 -16.72 -9.94 7.48
C PHE A 1 -17.76 -8.86 7.20
N ARG A 2 -17.87 -7.82 8.04
CA ARG A 2 -18.56 -6.57 7.72
C ARG A 2 -17.56 -5.43 7.63
N VAL A 3 -17.67 -4.60 6.61
CA VAL A 3 -16.75 -3.48 6.36
C VAL A 3 -17.53 -2.18 6.46
N TYR A 4 -17.03 -1.25 7.26
CA TYR A 4 -17.62 0.07 7.45
C TYR A 4 -16.61 1.12 7.03
N ARG A 5 -17.00 2.02 6.12
CA ARG A 5 -16.22 3.23 5.82
C ARG A 5 -16.52 4.26 6.91
N LYS A 6 -15.50 4.69 7.64
CA LYS A 6 -15.64 5.65 8.75
C LYS A 6 -15.46 7.08 8.27
N HIS A 7 -14.40 7.31 7.51
CA HIS A 7 -14.03 8.62 6.98
C HIS A 7 -13.28 8.44 5.66
N SER A 8 -13.45 9.40 4.75
CA SER A 8 -12.69 9.50 3.51
C SER A 8 -12.29 10.94 3.29
N THR A 9 -11.02 11.17 3.00
CA THR A 9 -10.47 12.46 2.62
C THR A 9 -9.95 12.36 1.19
N VAL A 10 -10.31 13.33 0.36
CA VAL A 10 -9.76 13.48 -0.99
C VAL A 10 -8.69 14.56 -0.94
N THR A 11 -7.48 14.24 -1.40
CA THR A 11 -6.34 15.15 -1.41
C THR A 11 -5.68 15.09 -2.78
N GLY A 12 -5.98 16.06 -3.63
CA GLY A 12 -5.48 16.10 -5.01
C GLY A 12 -5.81 14.82 -5.78
N SER A 13 -4.77 14.06 -6.11
CA SER A 13 -4.81 12.83 -6.92
C SER A 13 -4.97 11.52 -6.12
N HIS A 14 -5.24 11.60 -4.81
CA HIS A 14 -5.51 10.40 -4.01
C HIS A 14 -6.63 10.56 -2.98
N VAL A 15 -7.18 9.42 -2.58
CA VAL A 15 -8.24 9.31 -1.57
C VAL A 15 -7.77 8.42 -0.42
N THR A 16 -7.71 8.99 0.78
CA THR A 16 -7.41 8.26 2.02
C THR A 16 -8.71 7.91 2.74
N SER A 17 -8.95 6.63 2.99
CA SER A 17 -10.15 6.14 3.66
C SER A 17 -9.82 5.30 4.89
N ARG A 18 -10.46 5.61 6.01
CA ARG A 18 -10.40 4.78 7.22
C ARG A 18 -11.56 3.78 7.20
N LEU A 19 -11.21 2.50 7.15
CA LEU A 19 -12.15 1.39 7.14
C LEU A 19 -12.12 0.66 8.48
N GLN A 20 -13.27 0.18 8.93
CA GLN A 20 -13.39 -0.70 10.08
C GLN A 20 -13.92 -2.06 9.60
N ILE A 21 -13.09 -3.09 9.75
CA ILE A 21 -13.44 -4.47 9.45
C ILE A 21 -13.85 -5.17 10.74
N VAL A 22 -15.04 -5.76 10.73
CA VAL A 22 -15.58 -6.52 11.84
C VAL A 22 -15.73 -7.99 11.42
N HIS A 23 -15.05 -8.87 12.16
CA HIS A 23 -15.29 -10.30 12.08
C HIS A 23 -16.56 -10.63 12.86
N VAL A 24 -17.66 -10.91 12.14
CA VAL A 24 -19.00 -11.06 12.73
C VAL A 24 -19.06 -12.12 13.83
N PRO A 25 -18.50 -13.34 13.65
CA PRO A 25 -18.60 -14.39 14.66
C PRO A 25 -17.87 -14.04 15.97
N THR A 26 -16.64 -13.52 15.87
CA THR A 26 -15.83 -13.25 17.07
C THR A 26 -15.97 -11.82 17.60
N ARG A 27 -16.78 -10.98 16.94
CA ARG A 27 -16.90 -9.53 17.17
C ARG A 27 -15.57 -8.76 17.17
N LYS A 28 -14.50 -9.37 16.65
CA LYS A 28 -13.17 -8.74 16.60
C LYS A 28 -13.17 -7.68 15.53
N THR A 29 -12.59 -6.53 15.86
CA THR A 29 -12.55 -5.37 14.97
C THR A 29 -11.09 -5.05 14.62
N ARG A 30 -10.87 -4.62 13.38
CA ARG A 30 -9.61 -4.06 12.92
C ARG A 30 -9.87 -2.80 12.10
N THR A 31 -9.07 -1.77 12.34
CA THR A 31 -9.02 -0.58 11.51
C THR A 31 -8.03 -0.80 10.36
N ILE A 32 -8.40 -0.40 9.14
CA ILE A 32 -7.54 -0.43 7.95
C ILE A 32 -7.53 0.96 7.32
N TRP A 33 -6.34 1.40 6.93
CA TRP A 33 -6.17 2.56 6.07
C TRP A 33 -6.14 2.11 4.61
N HIS A 34 -7.00 2.71 3.79
CA HIS A 34 -7.11 2.44 2.36
C HIS A 34 -6.77 3.72 1.60
N LEU A 35 -5.61 3.72 0.96
CA LEU A 35 -5.11 4.83 0.16
C LEU A 35 -5.24 4.47 -1.32
N GLN A 36 -5.97 5.29 -2.08
CA GLN A 36 -6.24 5.06 -3.50
C GLN A 36 -5.67 6.22 -4.32
N PHE A 37 -4.73 5.94 -5.21
CA PHE A 37 -4.35 6.88 -6.26
C PHE A 37 -5.41 6.84 -7.37
N THR A 38 -5.97 7.99 -7.73
CA THR A 38 -7.08 8.09 -8.69
C THR A 38 -6.65 8.61 -10.06
N ASP A 39 -5.46 9.18 -10.16
CA ASP A 39 -5.00 9.90 -11.36
C ASP A 39 -4.00 9.07 -12.19
N TRP A 40 -4.30 7.78 -12.38
CA TRP A 40 -3.53 6.91 -13.27
C TRP A 40 -4.43 6.29 -14.33
N ALA A 41 -4.28 6.78 -15.55
CA ALA A 41 -4.97 6.28 -16.73
C ALA A 41 -4.71 4.78 -17.00
N ASP A 42 -5.57 4.15 -17.79
CA ASP A 42 -5.48 2.73 -18.15
C ASP A 42 -4.20 2.35 -18.88
N HIS A 43 -3.63 3.30 -19.62
CA HIS A 43 -2.38 3.15 -20.35
C HIS A 43 -1.37 4.22 -19.90
N GLY A 44 -0.08 3.88 -19.98
CA GLY A 44 1.01 4.80 -19.69
C GLY A 44 1.36 4.93 -18.20
N CYS A 45 1.87 6.11 -17.83
CA CYS A 45 2.29 6.50 -16.48
C CYS A 45 1.36 7.59 -15.92
N PRO A 46 1.47 7.94 -14.62
CA PRO A 46 0.77 9.11 -14.09
C PRO A 46 1.13 10.36 -14.90
N GLU A 47 0.14 11.16 -15.28
CA GLU A 47 0.37 12.44 -15.98
C GLU A 47 0.96 13.47 -15.01
N ASP A 48 0.38 13.55 -13.81
CA ASP A 48 0.92 14.35 -12.71
C ASP A 48 1.88 13.52 -11.83
N THR A 49 3.17 13.64 -12.12
CA THR A 49 4.22 13.00 -11.32
C THR A 49 4.28 13.55 -9.90
N GLN A 50 3.95 14.84 -9.70
CA GLN A 50 3.98 15.45 -8.37
C GLN A 50 2.86 14.87 -7.51
N GLY A 51 1.66 14.74 -8.06
CA GLY A 51 0.54 14.06 -7.43
C GLY A 51 0.87 12.62 -7.03
N PHE A 52 1.59 11.88 -7.89
CA PHE A 52 2.05 10.54 -7.55
C PHE A 52 3.08 10.51 -6.41
N ILE A 53 4.00 11.48 -6.34
CA ILE A 53 4.93 11.63 -5.22
C ILE A 53 4.17 11.93 -3.93
N CYS A 54 3.22 12.86 -3.94
CA CYS A 54 2.40 13.17 -2.76
C CYS A 54 1.60 11.94 -2.27
N PHE A 55 1.12 11.10 -3.19
CA PHE A 55 0.52 9.82 -2.84
C PHE A 55 1.50 8.85 -2.15
N LEU A 56 2.77 8.80 -2.58
CA LEU A 56 3.80 7.98 -1.93
C LEU A 56 4.21 8.52 -0.54
N GLU A 57 4.24 9.85 -0.38
CA GLU A 57 4.48 10.49 0.93
C GLU A 57 3.36 10.16 1.92
N GLU A 58 2.10 10.21 1.47
CA GLU A 58 0.94 9.79 2.27
C GLU A 58 0.99 8.29 2.60
N LEU A 59 1.44 7.43 1.65
CA LEU A 59 1.64 6.01 1.89
C LEU A 59 2.67 5.75 3.01
N SER A 60 3.81 6.44 2.98
CA SER A 60 4.85 6.34 4.01
C SER A 60 4.32 6.82 5.36
N THR A 61 3.58 7.93 5.35
CA THR A 61 2.95 8.52 6.54
C THR A 61 1.96 7.54 7.20
N LEU A 62 1.02 6.99 6.43
CA LEU A 62 0.05 6.00 6.92
C LEU A 62 0.70 4.71 7.40
N ARG A 63 1.78 4.26 6.76
CA ARG A 63 2.57 3.10 7.20
C ARG A 63 3.15 3.33 8.59
N ARG A 64 3.76 4.51 8.83
CA ARG A 64 4.32 4.90 10.14
C ARG A 64 3.23 5.03 11.21
N TYR A 65 2.10 5.66 10.89
CA TYR A 65 0.95 5.76 11.81
C TYR A 65 0.39 4.40 12.19
N SER A 66 0.14 3.53 11.20
CA SER A 66 -0.43 2.20 11.44
C SER A 66 0.50 1.31 12.27
N PHE A 67 1.82 1.42 12.06
CA PHE A 67 2.80 0.74 12.90
C PHE A 67 2.72 1.19 14.36
N ASN A 68 2.59 2.48 14.62
CA ASN A 68 2.48 3.03 15.97
C ASN A 68 1.15 2.66 16.66
N GLU A 69 0.02 2.59 15.95
CA GLU A 69 -1.26 2.13 16.51
C GLU A 69 -1.19 0.68 17.04
N VAL A 70 -0.36 -0.19 16.41
CA VAL A 70 -0.23 -1.61 16.77
C VAL A 70 0.77 -1.84 17.92
N ARG A 71 1.71 -0.92 18.16
CA ARG A 71 2.78 -1.07 19.17
C ARG A 71 2.29 -1.15 20.62
N GLY A 72 1.07 -0.70 20.93
CA GLY A 72 0.50 -0.72 22.29
C GLY A 72 -0.23 -2.00 22.69
N VAL A 73 -0.43 -2.94 21.77
CA VAL A 73 -1.16 -4.20 22.02
C VAL A 73 -0.21 -5.33 21.69
N GLY A 74 0.14 -6.19 22.65
CA GLY A 74 1.11 -7.29 22.53
C GLY A 74 0.77 -8.40 21.52
N ARG A 75 0.33 -8.05 20.32
CA ARG A 75 -0.15 -8.92 19.25
C ARG A 75 0.39 -8.43 17.91
N ASN A 76 1.25 -9.25 17.33
CA ASN A 76 1.64 -9.28 15.92
C ASN A 76 2.12 -7.93 15.33
N ARG A 77 3.43 -7.73 15.33
CA ARG A 77 4.12 -6.57 14.71
C ARG A 77 4.10 -6.59 13.17
N ASN A 78 3.49 -7.61 12.56
CA ASN A 78 3.39 -7.72 11.12
C ASN A 78 2.23 -6.86 10.63
N THR A 79 2.52 -5.61 10.28
CA THR A 79 1.60 -4.67 9.60
C THR A 79 2.04 -4.53 8.14
N PRO A 80 1.88 -5.57 7.30
CA PRO A 80 2.27 -5.47 5.90
C PRO A 80 1.36 -4.46 5.18
N VAL A 81 1.95 -3.71 4.25
CA VAL A 81 1.21 -2.87 3.31
C VAL A 81 0.84 -3.72 2.10
N MET A 82 -0.44 -3.84 1.79
CA MET A 82 -0.92 -4.43 0.55
C MET A 82 -0.98 -3.35 -0.53
N VAL A 83 -0.29 -3.57 -1.64
CA VAL A 83 -0.37 -2.72 -2.84
C VAL A 83 -1.00 -3.55 -3.96
N HIS A 84 -2.03 -3.03 -4.61
CA HIS A 84 -2.68 -3.72 -5.72
C HIS A 84 -3.02 -2.75 -6.85
N CYS A 85 -3.23 -3.29 -8.05
CA CYS A 85 -3.83 -2.61 -9.18
C CYS A 85 -4.88 -3.55 -9.80
N SER A 86 -4.92 -3.67 -11.14
CA SER A 86 -5.73 -4.69 -11.82
C SER A 86 -5.04 -6.07 -11.74
N ALA A 87 -3.92 -6.24 -12.46
CA ALA A 87 -3.17 -7.50 -12.48
C ALA A 87 -2.07 -7.61 -11.40
N GLY A 88 -1.90 -6.59 -10.55
CA GLY A 88 -0.94 -6.58 -9.44
C GLY A 88 0.55 -6.56 -9.81
N VAL A 89 0.90 -6.29 -11.07
CA VAL A 89 2.31 -6.29 -11.54
C VAL A 89 2.78 -4.93 -12.07
N GLY A 90 1.95 -4.21 -12.84
CA GLY A 90 2.34 -2.96 -13.51
C GLY A 90 2.42 -1.78 -12.54
N ARG A 91 1.30 -1.09 -12.31
CA ARG A 91 1.22 0.05 -11.39
C ARG A 91 1.71 -0.30 -9.99
N SER A 92 1.37 -1.50 -9.48
CA SER A 92 1.86 -1.99 -8.19
C SER A 92 3.38 -2.08 -8.14
N GLY A 93 4.02 -2.59 -9.20
CA GLY A 93 5.47 -2.66 -9.29
C GLY A 93 6.13 -1.28 -9.30
N VAL A 94 5.54 -0.32 -10.03
CA VAL A 94 6.02 1.06 -10.05
C VAL A 94 5.84 1.73 -8.68
N THR A 95 4.68 1.59 -8.03
CA THR A 95 4.44 2.11 -6.68
C THR A 95 5.47 1.57 -5.68
N ILE A 96 5.70 0.25 -5.65
CA ILE A 96 6.68 -0.37 -4.74
C ILE A 96 8.10 0.11 -5.07
N LEU A 97 8.46 0.18 -6.36
CA LEU A 97 9.78 0.63 -6.79
C LEU A 97 10.04 2.08 -6.36
N CYS A 98 9.09 2.99 -6.62
CA CYS A 98 9.21 4.40 -6.28
C CYS A 98 9.24 4.60 -4.76
N ASP A 99 8.39 3.91 -3.99
CA ASP A 99 8.42 3.93 -2.53
C ASP A 99 9.82 3.54 -2.00
N LEU A 100 10.40 2.45 -2.51
CA LEU A 100 11.75 2.04 -2.14
C LEU A 100 12.83 3.03 -2.58
N LEU A 101 12.68 3.67 -3.74
CA LEU A 101 13.65 4.65 -4.25
C LEU A 101 13.60 5.96 -3.46
N LEU A 102 12.40 6.44 -3.10
CA LEU A 102 12.22 7.61 -2.25
C LEU A 102 12.81 7.37 -0.86
N GLU A 103 12.51 6.24 -0.22
CA GLU A 103 13.10 5.90 1.08
C GLU A 103 14.64 5.83 1.00
N ALA A 104 15.19 5.29 -0.09
CA ALA A 104 16.65 5.30 -0.27
C ALA A 104 17.20 6.72 -0.49
N ALA A 105 16.49 7.58 -1.22
CA ALA A 105 16.90 8.96 -1.44
C ALA A 105 16.91 9.74 -0.12
N ASP A 106 15.84 9.62 0.68
CA ASP A 106 15.68 10.26 2.00
C ASP A 106 16.80 9.87 2.98
N HIS A 107 17.32 8.64 2.85
CA HIS A 107 18.40 8.11 3.67
C HIS A 107 19.79 8.19 3.02
N ASN A 108 19.94 8.93 1.92
CA ASN A 108 21.19 9.06 1.16
C ASN A 108 21.82 7.72 0.76
N LEU A 109 21.00 6.70 0.52
CA LEU A 109 21.42 5.38 0.06
C LEU A 109 21.56 5.35 -1.48
N PRO A 110 22.45 4.50 -2.04
CA PRO A 110 22.62 4.41 -3.47
C PRO A 110 21.33 4.06 -4.22
N LEU A 111 20.96 4.91 -5.19
CA LEU A 111 19.83 4.68 -6.07
C LEU A 111 20.25 3.77 -7.23
N ASN A 112 19.80 2.52 -7.20
CA ASN A 112 19.99 1.58 -8.31
C ASN A 112 18.65 1.00 -8.77
N PRO A 113 17.90 1.71 -9.65
CA PRO A 113 16.59 1.26 -10.11
C PRO A 113 16.60 -0.14 -10.73
N PRO A 114 17.55 -0.51 -11.62
CA PRO A 114 17.60 -1.86 -12.19
C PRO A 114 17.72 -2.97 -11.13
N LYS A 115 18.59 -2.80 -10.12
CA LYS A 115 18.72 -3.77 -9.02
C LYS A 115 17.44 -3.88 -8.20
N LYS A 116 16.76 -2.76 -7.92
CA LYS A 116 15.49 -2.77 -7.19
C LYS A 116 14.36 -3.41 -8.00
N VAL A 117 14.30 -3.19 -9.30
CA VAL A 117 13.35 -3.88 -10.18
C VAL A 117 13.59 -5.39 -10.16
N GLN A 118 14.85 -5.84 -10.26
CA GLN A 118 15.18 -7.26 -10.16
C GLN A 118 14.72 -7.84 -8.82
N LEU A 119 15.03 -7.16 -7.72
CA LEU A 119 14.57 -7.55 -6.38
C LEU A 119 13.05 -7.72 -6.34
N ILE A 120 12.29 -6.72 -6.78
CA ILE A 120 10.82 -6.73 -6.79
C ILE A 120 10.28 -7.89 -7.64
N ARG A 121 10.89 -8.18 -8.79
CA ARG A 121 10.48 -9.30 -9.67
C ARG A 121 10.69 -10.68 -9.05
N TRP A 122 11.67 -10.83 -8.15
CA TRP A 122 11.85 -12.08 -7.40
C TRP A 122 10.76 -12.28 -6.34
N PHE A 123 10.29 -11.19 -5.72
CA PHE A 123 9.31 -11.28 -4.63
C PHE A 123 7.86 -11.24 -5.11
N LEU A 124 7.50 -10.42 -6.11
CA LEU A 124 6.13 -10.29 -6.63
C LEU A 124 5.43 -11.61 -7.00
N PRO A 125 6.08 -12.61 -7.63
CA PRO A 125 5.47 -13.91 -7.92
C PRO A 125 4.99 -14.62 -6.65
N LEU A 126 5.66 -14.40 -5.50
CA LEU A 126 5.34 -15.04 -4.23
C LEU A 126 4.15 -14.40 -3.50
N TRP A 127 3.78 -13.15 -3.82
CA TRP A 127 2.60 -12.49 -3.21
C TRP A 127 1.28 -13.09 -3.71
N PHE A 128 1.25 -13.57 -4.95
CA PHE A 128 0.11 -14.33 -5.48
C PHE A 128 0.00 -15.75 -4.90
N LEU A 129 1.12 -16.31 -4.43
CA LEU A 129 1.18 -17.67 -3.85
C LEU A 129 0.80 -17.71 -2.35
N HIS A 130 0.66 -16.56 -1.68
CA HIS A 130 0.27 -16.48 -0.26
C HIS A 130 -1.14 -15.88 -0.02
N VAL A 131 -1.91 -15.62 -1.07
CA VAL A 131 -3.36 -15.56 -0.92
C VAL A 131 -3.84 -17.01 -0.90
N PRO A 132 -4.31 -17.56 0.24
CA PRO A 132 -5.00 -18.84 0.18
C PRO A 132 -6.17 -18.62 -0.77
N LEU A 133 -6.11 -19.33 -1.90
CA LEU A 133 -7.23 -19.59 -2.78
C LEU A 133 -8.38 -20.06 -1.88
N VAL A 134 -9.25 -19.15 -1.47
CA VAL A 134 -10.63 -19.50 -1.19
C VAL A 134 -11.23 -19.73 -2.57
N ALA A 135 -10.96 -20.94 -3.07
CA ALA A 135 -11.73 -21.55 -4.13
C ALA A 135 -13.20 -21.57 -3.69
N LYS A 136 -14.06 -21.37 -4.69
CA LYS A 136 -15.52 -21.44 -4.59
C LYS A 136 -16.02 -22.62 -3.79
#